data_AF-A0A2G9RC23-F1
#
_entry.id   AF-A0A2G9RC23-F1
#
_cell.length_a   1.000
_cell.length_b   1.000
_cell.length_c   1.000
_cell.angle_alpha   90.00
_cell.angle_beta   90.00
_cell.angle_gamma   90.00
#
_symmetry.space_group_name_H-M   'P 1'
#
loop_
_entity.id
_entity.type
_entity.pdbx_description
1 polymer ?
#
loop_
_entity_poly.entity_id
_entity_poly.type
_entity_poly.pdbx_seq_one_letter_code
_entity_poly.pdbx_strand_id
1 'polypeptide(L)'
;MRGGAADRSGLIHVGDELREVNGISVEDKKPEEIIHILAQSQGAITFKIIPTIKEELPNNEGKMFVKALFDYYPNEDKAIPCREAGLAFRKGDVLQIMSQDDATWWQAKHEGDANPRAGLIPSKQFQERLALKLLPFTLPH
;
A
#
# COMPACT_ATOMS: atom_id res chain seq x y z
N MET A 1 3.00 -0.61 4.49
CA MET A 1 1.69 0.05 4.63
C MET A 1 1.64 0.80 5.93
N ARG A 2 1.10 2.02 5.92
CA ARG A 2 0.90 2.89 7.08
C ARG A 2 0.10 2.17 8.16
N GLY A 3 0.47 2.39 9.42
CA GLY A 3 -0.20 1.83 10.60
C GLY A 3 0.05 0.34 10.84
N GLY A 4 0.89 -0.33 10.05
CA GLY A 4 1.37 -1.70 10.32
C GLY A 4 2.54 -1.73 11.32
N ALA A 5 2.97 -2.92 11.74
CA ALA A 5 4.07 -3.05 12.72
C ALA A 5 5.40 -2.46 12.21
N ALA A 6 5.73 -2.70 10.94
CA ALA A 6 6.93 -2.15 10.30
C ALA A 6 6.92 -0.62 10.17
N ASP A 7 5.76 -0.04 9.87
CA ASP A 7 5.59 1.42 9.78
C ASP A 7 5.72 2.07 11.17
N ARG A 8 5.10 1.46 12.19
CA ARG A 8 5.16 1.98 13.57
C ARG A 8 6.54 1.83 14.22
N SER A 9 7.38 0.89 13.76
CA SER A 9 8.74 0.80 14.27
C SER A 9 9.64 1.90 13.72
N GLY A 10 9.35 2.41 12.52
CA GLY A 10 10.21 3.39 11.83
C GLY A 10 11.59 2.85 11.47
N LEU A 11 11.77 1.52 11.46
CA LEU A 11 13.07 0.87 11.22
C LEU A 11 13.20 0.28 9.81
N ILE A 12 12.09 0.14 9.09
CA ILE A 12 12.04 -0.52 7.79
C ILE A 12 11.45 0.45 6.78
N HIS A 13 12.20 0.72 5.73
CA HIS A 13 11.88 1.68 4.70
C HIS A 13 11.80 1.01 3.33
N VAL A 14 11.11 1.67 2.39
CA VAL A 14 11.02 1.17 1.02
C VAL A 14 12.39 1.27 0.35
N GLY A 15 12.93 0.12 -0.01
CA GLY A 15 14.25 -0.02 -0.63
C GLY A 15 15.25 -0.76 0.25
N ASP A 16 14.93 -1.00 1.53
CA ASP A 16 15.79 -1.84 2.38
C ASP A 16 15.83 -3.28 1.83
N GLU A 17 17.03 -3.85 1.77
CA GLU A 17 17.21 -5.22 1.32
C GLU A 17 17.20 -6.19 2.51
N LEU A 18 16.27 -7.14 2.52
CA LEU A 18 16.18 -8.16 3.56
C LEU A 18 17.23 -9.26 3.31
N ARG A 19 18.08 -9.53 4.30
CA ARG A 19 19.12 -10.58 4.23
C ARG A 19 18.80 -11.78 5.12
N GLU A 20 18.24 -11.55 6.31
CA GLU A 20 17.87 -12.64 7.23
C GLU A 20 16.56 -12.35 7.97
N VAL A 21 15.81 -13.42 8.28
CA VAL A 21 14.63 -13.42 9.15
C VAL A 21 14.84 -14.45 10.25
N ASN A 22 14.87 -14.01 11.52
CA ASN A 22 15.09 -14.89 12.68
C ASN A 22 16.32 -15.81 12.54
N GLY A 23 17.41 -15.29 11.95
CA GLY A 23 18.65 -16.02 11.70
C GLY A 23 18.64 -16.93 10.46
N ILE A 24 17.53 -16.99 9.71
CA ILE A 24 17.43 -17.73 8.45
C ILE A 24 17.74 -16.76 7.30
N SER A 25 18.77 -17.07 6.50
CA SER A 25 19.07 -16.28 5.29
C SER A 25 17.94 -16.38 4.26
N VAL A 26 17.64 -15.25 3.63
CA VAL A 26 16.58 -15.12 2.61
C VAL A 26 17.10 -14.76 1.22
N GLU A 27 18.43 -14.66 1.01
CA GLU A 27 19.02 -14.19 -0.26
C GLU A 27 18.64 -15.07 -1.46
N ASP A 28 18.58 -16.38 -1.25
CA ASP A 28 18.23 -17.36 -2.30
C ASP A 28 16.76 -17.82 -2.22
N LYS A 29 15.92 -17.12 -1.45
CA LYS A 29 14.53 -17.51 -1.20
C LYS A 29 13.55 -16.73 -2.07
N LYS A 30 12.52 -17.42 -2.54
CA LYS A 30 11.40 -16.75 -3.20
C LYS A 30 10.53 -16.01 -2.18
N PRO A 31 9.81 -14.94 -2.59
CA PRO A 31 8.92 -14.20 -1.70
C PRO A 31 7.92 -15.10 -0.95
N GLU A 32 7.38 -16.13 -1.61
CA GLU A 32 6.42 -17.07 -1.01
C GLU A 32 7.02 -17.84 0.17
N GLU A 33 8.31 -18.22 0.08
CA GLU A 33 9.01 -18.89 1.16
C GLU A 33 9.26 -17.94 2.34
N ILE A 34 9.62 -16.69 2.05
CA ILE A 34 9.84 -15.67 3.08
C ILE A 34 8.52 -15.38 3.82
N ILE A 35 7.40 -15.29 3.09
CA ILE A 35 6.05 -15.15 3.69
C ILE A 35 5.76 -16.32 4.62
N HIS A 36 6.11 -17.54 4.23
CA HIS A 36 5.90 -18.72 5.06
C HIS A 36 6.73 -18.67 6.37
N ILE A 37 8.01 -18.29 6.28
CA ILE A 37 8.89 -18.11 7.44
C ILE A 37 8.30 -17.05 8.40
N LEU A 38 7.83 -15.92 7.86
CA LEU A 38 7.20 -14.87 8.65
C LEU A 38 5.91 -15.34 9.31
N ALA A 39 5.07 -16.10 8.58
CA ALA A 39 3.78 -16.60 9.08
C ALA A 39 3.94 -17.63 10.21
N GLN A 40 5.04 -18.40 10.20
CA GLN A 40 5.36 -19.37 11.25
C GLN A 40 6.06 -18.74 12.46
N SER A 41 6.56 -17.51 12.32
CA SER A 41 7.26 -16.81 13.40
C SER A 41 6.28 -16.38 14.49
N GLN A 42 6.65 -16.59 15.76
CA GLN A 42 5.86 -16.14 16.91
C GLN A 42 6.67 -15.18 17.77
N GLY A 43 6.00 -14.18 18.34
CA GLY A 43 6.63 -13.18 19.20
C GLY A 43 7.47 -12.17 18.42
N ALA A 44 8.67 -11.87 18.92
CA ALA A 44 9.58 -10.93 18.29
C ALA A 44 10.16 -11.50 17.00
N ILE A 45 10.14 -10.71 15.93
CA ILE A 45 10.75 -11.04 14.65
C ILE A 45 11.98 -10.14 14.47
N THR A 46 13.14 -10.76 14.26
CA THR A 46 14.40 -10.05 14.03
C THR A 46 14.75 -10.09 12.55
N PHE A 47 15.06 -8.92 11.99
CA PHE A 47 15.53 -8.79 10.62
C PHE A 47 16.97 -8.32 10.57
N LYS A 48 17.72 -8.87 9.62
CA LYS A 48 18.98 -8.28 9.16
C LYS A 48 18.74 -7.68 7.80
N ILE A 49 18.98 -6.38 7.68
CA ILE A 49 18.72 -5.62 6.46
C ILE A 49 19.96 -4.84 6.04
N ILE A 50 20.08 -4.58 4.75
CA ILE A 50 20.95 -3.53 4.22
C ILE A 50 20.07 -2.30 4.03
N PRO A 51 20.27 -1.21 4.79
CA PRO A 51 19.44 -0.04 4.70
C PRO A 51 19.70 0.70 3.39
N THR A 52 18.64 1.22 2.77
CA THR A 52 18.77 2.18 1.67
C THR A 52 18.77 3.59 2.24
N ILE A 53 19.77 4.39 1.85
CA ILE A 53 19.83 5.81 2.24
C ILE A 53 18.81 6.57 1.39
N LYS A 54 17.71 6.99 2.01
CA LYS A 54 16.80 7.99 1.46
C LYS A 54 16.67 9.14 2.45
N GLU A 55 16.80 10.35 1.94
CA GLU A 55 16.41 11.56 2.67
C GLU A 55 14.88 11.62 2.66
N GLU A 56 14.25 11.06 3.69
CA GLU A 56 12.82 11.27 3.89
C GLU A 56 12.60 12.68 4.43
N LEU A 57 12.06 13.56 3.59
CA LEU A 57 11.57 14.85 4.03
C LEU A 57 10.40 14.61 4.99
N PRO A 58 10.33 15.28 6.15
CA PRO A 58 9.22 15.14 7.07
C PRO A 58 7.94 15.62 6.39
N ASN A 59 7.11 14.67 5.97
CA ASN A 59 5.84 14.95 5.33
C ASN A 59 4.82 15.33 6.41
N ASN A 60 4.72 16.62 6.71
CA ASN A 60 3.71 17.17 7.62
C ASN A 60 2.42 17.48 6.82
N GLU A 61 1.84 16.46 6.22
CA GLU A 61 0.55 16.60 5.55
C GLU A 61 -0.57 16.43 6.58
N GLY A 62 -1.37 17.49 6.74
CA GLY A 62 -2.57 17.45 7.57
C GLY A 62 -3.52 16.33 7.15
N LYS A 63 -4.40 15.91 8.06
CA LYS A 63 -5.37 14.85 7.77
C LYS A 63 -6.24 15.22 6.56
N MET A 64 -6.18 14.41 5.51
CA MET A 64 -7.00 14.54 4.32
C MET A 64 -8.09 13.47 4.30
N PHE A 65 -9.30 13.84 3.91
CA PHE A 65 -10.44 12.94 3.76
C PHE A 65 -11.04 13.09 2.37
N VAL A 66 -11.45 11.98 1.76
CA VAL A 66 -12.10 11.94 0.46
C VAL A 66 -13.41 11.17 0.55
N LYS A 67 -14.37 11.51 -0.30
CA LYS A 67 -15.63 10.77 -0.42
C LYS A 67 -15.63 9.96 -1.71
N ALA A 68 -15.89 8.65 -1.60
CA ALA A 68 -15.96 7.75 -2.74
C ALA A 68 -17.17 8.09 -3.62
N LEU A 69 -16.95 8.21 -4.94
CA LEU A 69 -18.00 8.50 -5.92
C LEU A 69 -18.44 7.27 -6.72
N PHE A 70 -17.79 6.14 -6.49
CA PHE A 70 -18.00 4.85 -7.15
C PHE A 70 -17.66 3.71 -6.18
N ASP A 71 -17.98 2.48 -6.55
CA ASP A 71 -17.65 1.28 -5.78
C ASP A 71 -16.30 0.70 -6.24
N TYR A 72 -15.48 0.24 -5.30
CA TYR A 72 -14.20 -0.39 -5.59
C TYR A 72 -14.09 -1.77 -4.95
N TYR A 73 -13.81 -2.77 -5.79
CA TYR A 73 -13.65 -4.17 -5.40
C TYR A 73 -12.21 -4.62 -5.73
N PRO A 74 -11.28 -4.64 -4.77
CA PRO A 74 -9.88 -5.00 -5.00
C PRO A 74 -9.69 -6.39 -5.63
N ASN A 75 -10.61 -7.32 -5.36
CA ASN A 75 -10.56 -8.68 -5.89
C ASN A 75 -10.78 -8.74 -7.41
N GLU A 76 -11.48 -7.76 -7.98
CA GLU A 76 -11.75 -7.64 -9.41
C GLU A 76 -10.66 -6.85 -10.14
N ASP A 77 -9.83 -6.12 -9.39
CA ASP A 77 -8.73 -5.32 -9.93
C ASP A 77 -7.52 -6.20 -10.27
N LYS A 78 -7.11 -6.18 -11.54
CA LYS A 78 -5.94 -6.91 -12.02
C LYS A 78 -4.64 -6.10 -11.92
N ALA A 79 -4.74 -4.79 -11.73
CA ALA A 79 -3.61 -3.88 -11.65
C ALA A 79 -3.11 -3.67 -10.22
N ILE A 80 -3.88 -4.09 -9.20
CA ILE A 80 -3.46 -3.98 -7.80
C ILE A 80 -2.24 -4.87 -7.52
N PRO A 81 -1.18 -4.34 -6.88
CA PRO A 81 0.05 -5.11 -6.66
C PRO A 81 -0.12 -6.25 -5.65
N CYS A 82 -1.02 -6.10 -4.68
CA CYS A 82 -1.36 -7.11 -3.68
C CYS A 82 -2.85 -6.98 -3.33
N ARG A 83 -3.65 -7.98 -3.70
CA ARG A 83 -5.12 -7.94 -3.54
C ARG A 83 -5.52 -7.87 -2.08
N GLU A 84 -4.79 -8.57 -1.22
CA GLU A 84 -5.00 -8.65 0.22
C GLU A 84 -4.73 -7.31 0.92
N ALA A 85 -3.96 -6.43 0.27
CA ALA A 85 -3.71 -5.08 0.74
C ALA A 85 -4.79 -4.09 0.30
N GLY A 86 -5.69 -4.44 -0.61
CA GLY A 86 -6.71 -3.55 -1.14
C GLY A 86 -7.78 -3.17 -0.12
N LEU A 87 -8.14 -1.89 -0.09
CA LEU A 87 -9.25 -1.38 0.69
C LEU A 87 -10.51 -1.31 -0.18
N ALA A 88 -11.45 -2.23 0.02
CA ALA A 88 -12.76 -2.13 -0.61
C ALA A 88 -13.55 -0.95 -0.04
N PHE A 89 -14.28 -0.25 -0.90
CA PHE A 89 -15.18 0.84 -0.51
C PHE A 89 -16.38 0.91 -1.45
N ARG A 90 -17.45 1.52 -0.97
CA ARG A 90 -18.67 1.81 -1.74
C ARG A 90 -18.81 3.30 -1.99
N LYS A 91 -19.57 3.65 -3.02
CA LYS A 91 -19.98 5.02 -3.30
C LYS A 91 -20.65 5.61 -2.05
N GLY A 92 -20.14 6.75 -1.62
CA GLY A 92 -20.60 7.48 -0.44
C GLY A 92 -19.70 7.34 0.77
N ASP A 93 -18.85 6.31 0.83
CA ASP A 93 -17.90 6.11 1.94
C ASP A 93 -16.92 7.28 2.04
N VAL A 94 -16.54 7.63 3.28
CA VAL A 94 -15.50 8.61 3.57
C VAL A 94 -14.23 7.90 3.98
N LEU A 95 -13.15 8.18 3.25
CA LEU A 95 -11.85 7.55 3.43
C LEU A 95 -10.85 8.60 3.91
N GLN A 96 -10.14 8.29 4.98
CA GLN A 96 -9.00 9.07 5.41
C GLN A 96 -7.77 8.64 4.58
N ILE A 97 -7.15 9.61 3.91
CA ILE A 97 -5.90 9.39 3.18
C ILE A 97 -4.73 9.40 4.18
N MET A 98 -3.93 8.34 4.13
CA MET A 98 -2.78 8.13 5.02
C MET A 98 -1.43 8.33 4.31
N SER A 99 -1.36 8.14 3.00
CA SER A 99 -0.21 8.47 2.17
C SER A 99 -0.61 8.54 0.69
N GLN A 100 -0.02 9.50 -0.02
CA GLN A 100 -0.14 9.70 -1.46
C GLN A 100 1.20 9.53 -2.19
N ASP A 101 2.19 8.94 -1.50
CA ASP A 101 3.58 8.85 -1.98
C ASP A 101 3.70 8.07 -3.31
N ASP A 102 2.79 7.12 -3.53
CA ASP A 102 2.67 6.40 -4.80
C ASP A 102 1.61 7.06 -5.69
N ALA A 103 2.01 7.41 -6.92
CA ALA A 103 1.17 8.10 -7.89
C ALA A 103 0.01 7.24 -8.44
N THR A 104 0.04 5.92 -8.21
CA THR A 104 -0.95 4.94 -8.70
C THR A 104 -1.83 4.44 -7.57
N TRP A 105 -1.26 4.12 -6.42
CA TRP A 105 -1.92 3.46 -5.30
C TRP A 105 -1.78 4.24 -3.99
N TRP A 106 -2.86 4.92 -3.59
CA TRP A 106 -2.87 5.61 -2.31
C TRP A 106 -3.15 4.67 -1.16
N GLN A 107 -2.63 5.01 0.01
CA GLN A 107 -2.92 4.31 1.25
C GLN A 107 -4.01 5.06 2.01
N ALA A 108 -5.11 4.39 2.31
CA ALA A 108 -6.25 4.97 2.99
C ALA A 108 -6.84 4.02 4.02
N LYS A 109 -7.73 4.53 4.87
CA LYS A 109 -8.59 3.74 5.74
C LYS A 109 -9.99 4.33 5.80
N HIS A 110 -10.97 3.55 6.24
CA HIS A 110 -12.30 4.08 6.51
C HIS A 110 -12.27 5.06 7.68
N GLU A 111 -13.02 6.15 7.57
CA GLU A 111 -13.18 7.09 8.66
C GLU A 111 -13.84 6.39 9.86
N GLY A 112 -13.25 6.53 11.05
CA GLY A 112 -13.74 5.88 12.27
C GLY A 112 -13.32 4.41 12.45
N ASP A 113 -12.57 3.83 11.50
CA ASP A 113 -12.04 2.48 11.68
C ASP A 113 -10.98 2.44 12.80
N ALA A 114 -11.17 1.51 13.74
CA ALA A 114 -10.29 1.24 14.86
C ALA A 114 -8.97 0.58 14.40
N ASN A 115 -8.98 -0.10 13.25
CA ASN A 115 -7.76 -0.66 12.68
C ASN A 115 -6.90 0.50 12.12
N PRO A 116 -5.68 0.71 12.65
CA PRO A 116 -4.82 1.78 12.15
C PRO A 116 -4.17 1.43 10.80
N ARG A 117 -4.22 0.16 10.38
CA ARG A 117 -3.58 -0.30 9.14
C ARG A 117 -4.32 0.23 7.92
N ALA A 118 -3.60 0.95 7.07
CA ALA A 118 -4.12 1.38 5.78
C ALA A 118 -4.31 0.19 4.82
N GLY A 119 -5.20 0.35 3.84
CA GLY A 119 -5.25 -0.45 2.63
C GLY A 119 -5.08 0.42 1.37
N LEU A 120 -4.86 -0.25 0.24
CA LEU A 120 -4.61 0.39 -1.05
C LEU A 120 -5.92 0.75 -1.74
N ILE A 121 -5.97 1.98 -2.25
CA ILE A 121 -7.03 2.47 -3.13
C ILE A 121 -6.43 3.04 -4.42
N PRO A 122 -7.13 2.96 -5.56
CA PRO A 122 -6.66 3.56 -6.79
C PRO A 122 -6.60 5.08 -6.64
N SER A 123 -5.46 5.69 -6.97
CA SER A 123 -5.28 7.14 -6.95
C SER A 123 -6.18 7.85 -7.98
N LYS A 124 -6.40 9.15 -7.77
CA LYS A 124 -7.13 10.00 -8.72
C LYS A 124 -6.51 9.97 -10.12
N GLN A 125 -5.19 10.10 -10.23
CA GLN A 125 -4.51 10.12 -11.53
C GLN A 125 -4.61 8.78 -12.26
N PHE A 126 -4.55 7.66 -11.53
CA PHE A 126 -4.73 6.34 -12.13
C PHE A 126 -6.15 6.17 -12.69
N GLN A 127 -7.16 6.64 -11.97
CA GLN A 127 -8.55 6.65 -12.44
C GLN A 127 -8.74 7.53 -13.68
N GLU A 128 -8.16 8.73 -13.70
CA GLU A 128 -8.22 9.63 -14.86
C GLU A 128 -7.57 9.00 -16.11
N ARG A 129 -6.43 8.33 -15.95
CA ARG A 129 -5.78 7.60 -17.06
C ARG A 129 -6.64 6.45 -17.58
N LEU A 130 -7.32 5.71 -16.71
CA LEU A 130 -8.25 4.66 -17.13
C LEU A 130 -9.46 5.24 -17.85
N ALA A 131 -10.04 6.34 -17.34
CA ALA A 131 -11.16 7.03 -17.97
C ALA A 131 -10.80 7.55 -19.37
N LEU A 132 -9.62 8.18 -19.52
CA LEU A 132 -9.13 8.66 -20.82
C LEU A 132 -8.90 7.53 -21.83
N LYS A 133 -8.45 6.35 -21.39
CA LYS A 133 -8.29 5.18 -22.25
C LYS A 133 -9.62 4.59 -22.73
N LEU A 134 -10.71 4.84 -22.00
CA LEU A 134 -12.05 4.36 -22.32
C LEU A 134 -12.85 5.37 -23.15
N LEU A 135 -12.35 6.59 -23.36
CA LEU A 135 -12.98 7.53 -24.27
C LEU A 135 -12.73 7.08 -25.72
N PRO A 136 -13.80 6.82 -26.51
CA PRO A 136 -13.60 6.62 -27.93
C PRO A 136 -13.03 7.91 -28.52
N PHE A 137 -11.94 7.79 -29.28
CA PHE A 137 -11.44 8.89 -30.12
C PHE A 137 -12.53 9.25 -31.14
N THR A 138 -13.43 10.17 -30.79
CA THR A 138 -14.22 10.89 -31.77
C THR A 138 -13.34 12.01 -32.30
N LEU A 139 -12.55 11.71 -33.34
CA LEU A 139 -11.90 12.74 -34.15
C LEU A 139 -13.01 13.50 -34.90
N PRO A 140 -13.12 14.84 -34.76
CA PRO A 140 -13.96 15.62 -35.66
C PRO A 140 -13.32 15.64 -37.06
N HIS A 141 -14.15 15.38 -38.07
CA HIS A 141 -13.82 15.51 -39.48
C HIS A 141 -13.64 16.97 -39.90
#